data_AF-A0A3N4MKK9-F1
#
_entry.id   AF-A0A3N4MKK9-F1
#
_cell.length_a   1.000
_cell.length_b   1.000
_cell.length_c   1.000
_cell.angle_alpha   90.00
_cell.angle_beta   90.00
_cell.angle_gamma   90.00
#
_symmetry.space_group_name_H-M   'P 1'
#
loop_
_entity.id
_entity.type
_entity.pdbx_description
1 polymer ?
#
loop_
_entity_poly.entity_id
_entity_poly.type
_entity_poly.pdbx_seq_one_letter_code
_entity_poly.pdbx_strand_id
1 'polypeptide(L)'
;MISVIIPVLNEGATIRQVIKTIRKTSRPIEIVVVDDNSTDHTVEEALKEKVRVITSSQRGKGISMREGMMAAKHDIIMYVDGDILTYPDQLVELLTDAIVNEEADFVKSYFERQAGRVTQLVAKPLLSILFPDLAGFNQPLSGMIAARKSFLQKVHFENDYGVDIGLLIDMHLSGARIKEVNIGRLENAMQTWEQLSKMSREVSRTILKKAESIPIQNLETLGNINIIREQMEYSILESIDKLEKMVIFNLDETVFTQNYTYLAAVAFEQEESLVQVLQHYPDPMSIIRRSAALFQGRNLAELLEVADDIPITPDIRHVIRELKRRGYICGFITDGFECVANHMKNKLGADFAFANRLHLVHSVATGEVSIPDYFLRGSGAAAVYDKSNILKYISEKYHIQPQNVIYVGNGESDSKMLQEAGIGVAYHPQYVEAATVADKIIEDVCMAPLLDIAVASQEKNIIRWPTKKQVRNIGLGSLAALATAGLIYLAARQVRKAFQPDHDEDTQLKPA
;
A
#
# COMPACT_ATOMS: atom_id res chain seq x y z
N MET A 1 -16.49 -35.81 14.71
CA MET A 1 -15.83 -34.94 15.71
C MET A 1 -14.93 -33.97 14.96
N ILE A 2 -14.79 -32.75 15.46
CA ILE A 2 -14.20 -31.61 14.73
C ILE A 2 -13.02 -31.07 15.52
N SER A 3 -11.92 -30.73 14.85
CA SER A 3 -10.84 -29.95 15.44
C SER A 3 -10.91 -28.52 14.89
N VAL A 4 -11.20 -27.56 15.76
CA VAL A 4 -11.18 -26.14 15.45
C VAL A 4 -9.79 -25.60 15.75
N ILE A 5 -9.15 -25.05 14.74
CA ILE A 5 -7.82 -24.46 14.81
C ILE A 5 -7.97 -22.94 14.71
N ILE A 6 -7.33 -22.24 15.65
CA ILE A 6 -7.33 -20.77 15.71
C ILE A 6 -5.88 -20.28 15.63
N PRO A 7 -5.37 -19.95 14.43
CA PRO A 7 -4.08 -19.26 14.29
C PRO A 7 -4.20 -17.85 14.87
N VAL A 8 -3.26 -17.45 15.72
CA VAL A 8 -3.29 -16.14 16.40
C VAL A 8 -1.93 -15.46 16.39
N LEU A 9 -1.95 -14.13 16.29
CA LEU A 9 -0.76 -13.28 16.42
C LEU A 9 -1.19 -11.96 17.06
N ASN A 10 -0.82 -11.74 18.32
CA ASN A 10 -1.19 -10.54 19.08
C ASN A 10 -2.70 -10.30 19.20
N GLU A 11 -3.46 -11.35 19.51
CA GLU A 11 -4.92 -11.37 19.65
C GLU A 11 -5.38 -11.48 21.12
N GLY A 12 -4.58 -10.98 22.08
CA GLY A 12 -4.91 -11.08 23.51
C GLY A 12 -6.24 -10.42 23.88
N ALA A 13 -6.63 -9.37 23.15
CA ALA A 13 -7.88 -8.64 23.39
C ALA A 13 -9.15 -9.43 22.97
N THR A 14 -9.02 -10.37 22.04
CA THR A 14 -10.15 -10.95 21.28
C THR A 14 -10.28 -12.46 21.50
N ILE A 15 -9.15 -13.17 21.65
CA ILE A 15 -9.08 -14.64 21.60
C ILE A 15 -10.03 -15.36 22.55
N ARG A 16 -10.21 -14.85 23.78
CA ARG A 16 -11.10 -15.50 24.76
C ARG A 16 -12.56 -15.46 24.35
N GLN A 17 -12.99 -14.34 23.80
CA GLN A 17 -14.36 -14.20 23.33
C GLN A 17 -14.61 -15.11 22.14
N VAL A 18 -13.65 -15.21 21.21
CA VAL A 18 -13.70 -16.14 20.08
C VAL A 18 -13.85 -17.58 20.56
N ILE A 19 -13.01 -18.03 21.51
CA ILE A 19 -13.10 -19.39 22.09
C ILE A 19 -14.47 -19.63 22.75
N LYS A 20 -14.98 -18.65 23.50
CA LYS A 20 -16.31 -18.75 24.13
C LYS A 20 -17.44 -18.87 23.12
N THR A 21 -17.38 -18.11 22.02
CA THR A 21 -18.38 -18.20 20.95
C THR A 21 -18.35 -19.57 20.28
N ILE A 22 -17.16 -20.08 19.92
CA ILE A 22 -17.00 -21.41 19.31
C ILE A 22 -17.55 -22.51 20.23
N ARG A 23 -17.39 -22.38 21.55
CA ARG A 23 -17.89 -23.35 22.55
C ARG A 23 -19.40 -23.42 22.67
N LYS A 24 -20.16 -22.49 22.10
CA LYS A 24 -21.62 -22.52 22.12
C LYS A 24 -22.21 -23.59 21.20
N THR A 25 -21.39 -24.19 20.33
CA THR A 25 -21.81 -25.28 19.46
C THR A 25 -22.36 -26.47 20.26
N SER A 26 -23.30 -27.18 19.65
CA SER A 26 -23.83 -28.44 20.15
C SER A 26 -22.92 -29.64 19.84
N ARG A 27 -21.93 -29.45 18.96
CA ARG A 27 -21.07 -30.54 18.47
C ARG A 27 -19.88 -30.79 19.40
N PRO A 28 -19.42 -32.05 19.54
CA PRO A 28 -18.17 -32.33 20.23
C PRO A 28 -16.98 -31.82 19.41
N ILE A 29 -16.25 -30.86 19.98
CA ILE A 29 -15.12 -30.18 19.35
C ILE A 29 -13.83 -30.30 20.20
N GLU A 30 -12.69 -30.33 19.52
CA GLU A 30 -11.38 -29.98 20.06
C GLU A 30 -11.05 -28.55 19.60
N ILE A 31 -10.51 -27.71 20.49
CA ILE A 31 -10.01 -26.38 20.14
C ILE A 31 -8.49 -26.37 20.33
N VAL A 32 -7.77 -26.02 19.26
CA VAL A 32 -6.32 -25.84 19.25
C VAL A 32 -6.02 -24.41 18.83
N VAL A 33 -5.45 -23.62 19.74
CA VAL A 33 -4.91 -22.30 19.44
C VAL A 33 -3.45 -22.48 19.01
N VAL A 34 -3.09 -21.89 17.88
CA VAL A 34 -1.73 -21.90 17.35
C VAL A 34 -1.17 -20.49 17.43
N ASP A 35 -0.29 -20.27 18.40
CA ASP A 35 0.35 -18.97 18.62
C ASP A 35 1.51 -18.76 17.64
N ASP A 36 1.39 -17.75 16.79
CA ASP A 36 2.36 -17.42 15.75
C ASP A 36 3.51 -16.54 16.28
N ASN A 37 3.96 -16.82 17.50
CA ASN A 37 4.95 -16.06 18.27
C ASN A 37 4.45 -14.67 18.69
N SER A 38 3.31 -14.62 19.38
CA SER A 38 2.77 -13.36 19.93
C SER A 38 3.70 -12.74 20.96
N THR A 39 3.72 -11.40 20.99
CA THR A 39 4.50 -10.59 21.95
C THR A 39 3.62 -9.96 23.04
N ASP A 40 2.30 -10.13 22.94
CA ASP A 40 1.32 -9.66 23.91
C ASP A 40 0.82 -10.80 24.83
N HIS A 41 -0.30 -10.59 25.51
CA HIS A 41 -0.91 -11.57 26.43
C HIS A 41 -1.75 -12.67 25.75
N THR A 42 -1.64 -12.87 24.42
CA THR A 42 -2.47 -13.85 23.66
C THR A 42 -2.47 -15.25 24.27
N VAL A 43 -1.28 -15.80 24.55
CA VAL A 43 -1.12 -17.16 25.08
C VAL A 43 -1.72 -17.28 26.48
N GLU A 44 -1.47 -16.29 27.34
CA GLU A 44 -2.00 -16.25 28.71
C GLU A 44 -3.53 -16.23 28.72
N GLU A 45 -4.13 -15.40 27.86
CA GLU A 45 -5.58 -15.30 27.75
C GLU A 45 -6.20 -16.58 27.16
N ALA A 46 -5.58 -17.20 26.15
CA ALA A 46 -6.05 -18.47 25.60
C ALA A 46 -6.03 -19.60 26.64
N LEU A 47 -4.95 -19.72 27.44
CA LEU A 47 -4.81 -20.77 28.47
C LEU A 47 -5.88 -20.68 29.55
N LYS A 48 -6.38 -19.48 29.88
CA LYS A 48 -7.49 -19.29 30.84
C LYS A 48 -8.77 -20.00 30.41
N GLU A 49 -8.97 -20.20 29.11
CA GLU A 49 -10.11 -20.93 28.58
C GLU A 49 -9.89 -22.45 28.59
N LYS A 50 -8.76 -22.98 29.09
CA LYS A 50 -8.47 -24.43 29.15
C LYS A 50 -8.52 -25.11 27.77
N VAL A 51 -8.04 -24.43 26.74
CA VAL A 51 -7.85 -24.99 25.40
C VAL A 51 -6.40 -25.43 25.22
N ARG A 52 -6.14 -26.26 24.21
CA ARG A 52 -4.77 -26.62 23.85
C ARG A 52 -4.14 -25.45 23.11
N VAL A 53 -2.98 -24.99 23.58
CA VAL A 53 -2.18 -23.96 22.90
C VAL A 53 -0.87 -24.61 22.44
N ILE A 54 -0.50 -24.38 21.18
CA ILE A 54 0.81 -24.73 20.64
C ILE A 54 1.46 -23.47 20.08
N THR A 55 2.79 -23.37 20.15
CA THR A 55 3.54 -22.26 19.57
C THR A 55 4.10 -22.68 18.23
N SER A 56 3.90 -21.86 17.20
CA SER A 56 4.34 -22.12 15.84
C SER A 56 5.87 -22.13 15.75
N SER A 57 6.44 -23.09 15.02
CA SER A 57 7.90 -23.20 14.87
C SER A 57 8.52 -22.02 14.12
N GLN A 58 7.75 -21.39 13.25
CA GLN A 58 8.12 -20.21 12.48
C GLN A 58 6.90 -19.31 12.30
N ARG A 59 7.14 -17.99 12.22
CA ARG A 59 6.10 -17.01 11.97
C ARG A 59 5.48 -17.17 10.57
N GLY A 60 4.16 -17.19 10.49
CA GLY A 60 3.37 -17.19 9.27
C GLY A 60 2.02 -17.91 9.42
N LYS A 61 0.94 -17.30 8.92
CA LYS A 61 -0.43 -17.86 9.05
C LYS A 61 -0.55 -19.28 8.47
N GLY A 62 0.01 -19.51 7.28
CA GLY A 62 0.00 -20.83 6.63
C GLY A 62 0.74 -21.91 7.42
N ILE A 63 1.87 -21.57 8.03
CA ILE A 63 2.65 -22.47 8.89
C ILE A 63 1.82 -22.83 10.13
N SER A 64 1.28 -21.81 10.81
CA SER A 64 0.41 -21.98 11.97
C SER A 64 -0.80 -22.87 11.66
N MET A 65 -1.44 -22.67 10.50
CA MET A 65 -2.55 -23.51 10.06
C MET A 65 -2.10 -24.98 9.86
N ARG A 66 -0.99 -25.20 9.15
CA ARG A 66 -0.45 -26.54 8.90
C ARG A 66 -0.09 -27.28 10.19
N GLU A 67 0.61 -26.61 11.11
CA GLU A 67 1.00 -27.20 12.40
C GLU A 67 -0.21 -27.50 13.27
N GLY A 68 -1.22 -26.63 13.26
CA GLY A 68 -2.52 -26.90 13.87
C GLY A 68 -3.16 -28.17 13.31
N MET A 69 -3.17 -28.36 11.99
CA MET A 69 -3.73 -29.56 11.36
C MET A 69 -2.94 -30.83 11.69
N MET A 70 -1.61 -30.72 11.81
CA MET A 70 -0.77 -31.83 12.29
C MET A 70 -1.10 -32.19 13.75
N ALA A 71 -1.34 -31.20 14.60
CA ALA A 71 -1.66 -31.39 16.02
C ALA A 71 -3.10 -31.85 16.28
N ALA A 72 -4.02 -31.57 15.37
CA ALA A 72 -5.45 -31.89 15.47
C ALA A 72 -5.71 -33.41 15.52
N LYS A 73 -6.62 -33.85 16.40
CA LYS A 73 -6.90 -35.28 16.61
C LYS A 73 -8.00 -35.83 15.70
N HIS A 74 -8.84 -34.96 15.14
CA HIS A 74 -10.03 -35.37 14.40
C HIS A 74 -9.89 -35.15 12.88
N ASP A 75 -10.73 -35.84 12.10
CA ASP A 75 -10.70 -35.81 10.63
C ASP A 75 -11.25 -34.50 10.03
N ILE A 76 -12.25 -33.87 10.66
CA ILE A 76 -12.78 -32.59 10.18
C ILE A 76 -11.97 -31.48 10.84
N ILE A 77 -11.31 -30.67 10.01
CA ILE A 77 -10.53 -29.52 10.43
C ILE A 77 -11.29 -28.27 10.07
N MET A 78 -11.45 -27.36 11.03
CA MET A 78 -12.08 -26.06 10.85
C MET A 78 -11.09 -24.98 11.24
N TYR A 79 -10.88 -23.98 10.39
CA TYR A 79 -10.06 -22.82 10.68
C TYR A 79 -10.93 -21.59 10.88
N VAL A 80 -10.62 -20.83 11.92
CA VAL A 80 -11.25 -19.56 12.25
C VAL A 80 -10.20 -18.55 12.68
N ASP A 81 -10.51 -17.26 12.48
CA ASP A 81 -9.62 -16.17 12.84
C ASP A 81 -9.80 -15.78 14.32
N GLY A 82 -8.72 -15.32 14.95
CA GLY A 82 -8.68 -14.97 16.38
C GLY A 82 -9.25 -13.60 16.72
N ASP A 83 -9.51 -12.75 15.73
CA ASP A 83 -9.85 -11.33 15.87
C ASP A 83 -11.34 -11.01 15.64
N ILE A 84 -12.15 -12.00 15.22
CA ILE A 84 -13.56 -11.79 14.85
C ILE A 84 -14.49 -12.01 16.06
N LEU A 85 -15.00 -10.92 16.62
CA LEU A 85 -15.90 -10.96 17.78
C LEU A 85 -17.37 -11.23 17.43
N THR A 86 -17.76 -11.06 16.17
CA THR A 86 -19.15 -11.11 15.72
C THR A 86 -19.55 -12.46 15.12
N TYR A 87 -18.82 -13.53 15.40
CA TYR A 87 -19.20 -14.86 14.92
C TYR A 87 -20.59 -15.27 15.40
N PRO A 88 -21.41 -15.93 14.56
CA PRO A 88 -22.68 -16.50 15.00
C PRO A 88 -22.46 -17.66 15.97
N ASP A 89 -23.40 -17.87 16.89
CA ASP A 89 -23.32 -18.96 17.88
C ASP A 89 -23.30 -20.36 17.25
N GLN A 90 -23.80 -20.51 16.01
CA GLN A 90 -23.84 -21.76 15.24
C GLN A 90 -22.71 -21.86 14.20
N LEU A 91 -21.61 -21.10 14.36
CA LEU A 91 -20.52 -21.04 13.38
C LEU A 91 -19.96 -22.43 13.03
N VAL A 92 -19.80 -23.31 14.03
CA VAL A 92 -19.25 -24.65 13.84
C VAL A 92 -20.17 -25.50 12.96
N GLU A 93 -21.47 -25.50 13.24
CA GLU A 93 -22.48 -26.17 12.43
C GLU A 93 -22.47 -25.63 11.00
N LEU A 94 -22.53 -24.30 10.82
CA LEU A 94 -22.55 -23.67 9.49
C LEU A 94 -21.36 -24.07 8.60
N LEU A 95 -20.16 -24.15 9.18
CA LEU A 95 -18.93 -24.49 8.45
C LEU A 95 -18.71 -25.99 8.26
N THR A 96 -19.25 -26.85 9.13
CA THR A 96 -18.89 -28.28 9.13
C THR A 96 -20.02 -29.21 8.69
N ASP A 97 -21.27 -28.77 8.71
CA ASP A 97 -22.43 -29.63 8.42
C ASP A 97 -22.35 -30.27 7.03
N ALA A 98 -21.95 -29.51 6.01
CA ALA A 98 -21.79 -30.05 4.65
C ALA A 98 -20.74 -31.17 4.58
N ILE A 99 -19.70 -31.13 5.42
CA ILE A 99 -18.67 -32.19 5.47
C ILE A 99 -19.17 -33.39 6.28
N VAL A 100 -19.83 -33.12 7.41
CA VAL A 100 -20.43 -34.14 8.28
C VAL A 100 -21.50 -34.95 7.53
N ASN A 101 -22.31 -34.28 6.71
CA ASN A 101 -23.36 -34.89 5.90
C ASN A 101 -22.85 -35.48 4.57
N GLU A 102 -21.52 -35.53 4.38
CA GLU A 102 -20.87 -36.05 3.17
C GLU A 102 -21.28 -35.34 1.87
N GLU A 103 -21.70 -34.07 1.93
CA GLU A 103 -22.02 -33.24 0.77
C GLU A 103 -20.78 -32.53 0.19
N ALA A 104 -19.77 -32.29 1.02
CA ALA A 104 -18.56 -31.59 0.65
C ALA A 104 -17.32 -32.20 1.34
N ASP A 105 -16.15 -31.96 0.76
CA ASP A 105 -14.84 -32.29 1.34
C ASP A 105 -14.10 -31.03 1.79
N PHE A 106 -14.44 -29.88 1.20
CA PHE A 106 -13.96 -28.55 1.56
C PHE A 106 -15.12 -27.55 1.56
N VAL A 107 -15.18 -26.73 2.60
CA VAL A 107 -16.18 -25.67 2.79
C VAL A 107 -15.47 -24.34 2.92
N LYS A 108 -15.93 -23.37 2.13
CA LYS A 108 -15.49 -21.97 2.17
C LYS A 108 -16.61 -21.12 2.73
N SER A 109 -16.31 -20.19 3.62
CA SER A 109 -17.33 -19.25 4.10
C SER A 109 -17.52 -18.04 3.17
N TYR A 110 -18.69 -17.43 3.23
CA TYR A 110 -18.94 -16.05 2.85
C TYR A 110 -19.88 -15.39 3.85
N PHE A 111 -19.96 -14.06 3.86
CA PHE A 111 -20.82 -13.30 4.77
C PHE A 111 -21.45 -12.10 4.05
N GLU A 112 -22.46 -11.48 4.66
CA GLU A 112 -23.38 -10.53 3.99
C GLU A 112 -22.77 -9.18 3.58
N ARG A 113 -21.54 -8.86 4.02
CA ARG A 113 -20.84 -7.64 3.60
C ARG A 113 -20.34 -7.77 2.16
N GLN A 114 -20.21 -6.63 1.46
CA GLN A 114 -19.48 -6.58 0.18
C GLN A 114 -18.08 -7.19 0.33
N ALA A 115 -17.73 -8.11 -0.58
CA ALA A 115 -16.43 -8.79 -0.55
C ALA A 115 -15.27 -7.77 -0.57
N GLY A 116 -14.15 -8.16 0.03
CA GLY A 116 -12.96 -7.30 0.16
C GLY A 116 -12.44 -6.76 -1.18
N ARG A 117 -11.73 -5.63 -1.13
CA ARG A 117 -11.16 -4.98 -2.33
C ARG A 117 -10.25 -5.93 -3.12
N VAL A 118 -9.39 -6.68 -2.44
CA VAL A 118 -8.49 -7.68 -3.06
C VAL A 118 -9.29 -8.81 -3.70
N THR A 119 -10.38 -9.26 -3.08
CA THR A 119 -11.27 -10.27 -3.66
C THR A 119 -11.82 -9.82 -5.02
N GLN A 120 -12.33 -8.59 -5.10
CA GLN A 120 -12.99 -8.08 -6.30
C GLN A 120 -12.02 -7.63 -7.39
N LEU A 121 -10.90 -7.02 -7.00
CA LEU A 121 -9.97 -6.40 -7.94
C LEU A 121 -8.84 -7.34 -8.39
N VAL A 122 -8.57 -8.40 -7.63
CA VAL A 122 -7.42 -9.29 -7.87
C VAL A 122 -7.86 -10.74 -8.00
N ALA A 123 -8.43 -11.31 -6.94
CA ALA A 123 -8.71 -12.75 -6.90
C ALA A 123 -9.74 -13.15 -7.97
N LYS A 124 -10.89 -12.48 -8.04
CA LYS A 124 -11.94 -12.82 -9.02
C LYS A 124 -11.50 -12.67 -10.48
N PRO A 125 -10.87 -11.55 -10.89
CA PRO A 125 -10.33 -11.43 -12.25
C PRO A 125 -9.34 -12.54 -12.59
N LEU A 126 -8.36 -12.81 -11.72
CA LEU A 126 -7.35 -13.84 -11.97
C LEU A 126 -7.95 -15.24 -12.00
N LEU A 127 -8.85 -15.57 -11.07
CA LEU A 127 -9.60 -16.83 -11.10
C LEU A 127 -10.42 -16.96 -12.38
N SER A 128 -11.10 -15.90 -12.85
CA SER A 128 -11.90 -15.98 -14.09
C SER A 128 -11.08 -16.32 -15.34
N ILE A 129 -9.79 -15.98 -15.33
CA ILE A 129 -8.86 -16.23 -16.43
C ILE A 129 -8.20 -17.61 -16.28
N LEU A 130 -7.71 -17.93 -15.08
CA LEU A 130 -6.83 -19.08 -14.84
C LEU A 130 -7.55 -20.30 -14.27
N PHE A 131 -8.68 -20.09 -13.56
CA PHE A 131 -9.47 -21.11 -12.87
C PHE A 131 -10.98 -20.78 -12.97
N PRO A 132 -11.57 -20.78 -14.18
CA PRO A 132 -12.91 -20.24 -14.40
C PRO A 132 -14.00 -20.91 -13.56
N ASP A 133 -13.85 -22.19 -13.21
CA ASP A 133 -14.76 -22.93 -12.33
C ASP A 133 -14.83 -22.36 -10.91
N LEU A 134 -13.82 -21.60 -10.48
CA LEU A 134 -13.74 -20.96 -9.17
C LEU A 134 -14.20 -19.49 -9.19
N ALA A 135 -14.49 -18.92 -10.36
CA ALA A 135 -14.92 -17.52 -10.48
C ALA A 135 -16.28 -17.24 -9.81
N GLY A 136 -17.09 -18.28 -9.61
CA GLY A 136 -18.41 -18.20 -8.99
C GLY A 136 -18.39 -17.99 -7.47
N PHE A 137 -17.25 -18.16 -6.79
CA PHE A 137 -17.16 -17.98 -5.34
C PHE A 137 -17.38 -16.51 -4.95
N ASN A 138 -18.25 -16.27 -3.98
CA ASN A 138 -18.54 -14.93 -3.50
C ASN A 138 -17.34 -14.30 -2.79
N GLN A 139 -16.70 -15.07 -1.89
CA GLN A 139 -15.58 -14.61 -1.06
C GLN A 139 -14.45 -15.66 -1.00
N PRO A 140 -13.64 -15.80 -2.06
CA PRO A 140 -12.49 -16.71 -2.07
C PRO A 140 -11.36 -16.39 -1.07
N LEU A 141 -11.43 -15.24 -0.39
CA LEU A 141 -10.45 -14.76 0.61
C LEU A 141 -11.08 -14.55 2.00
N SER A 142 -12.12 -15.31 2.35
CA SER A 142 -12.87 -15.14 3.60
C SER A 142 -12.12 -15.58 4.86
N GLY A 143 -11.04 -16.35 4.75
CA GLY A 143 -10.19 -16.77 5.88
C GLY A 143 -10.74 -17.96 6.69
N MET A 144 -12.07 -18.09 6.81
CA MET A 144 -12.70 -19.20 7.53
C MET A 144 -13.10 -20.32 6.58
N ILE A 145 -12.59 -21.51 6.86
CA ILE A 145 -12.78 -22.72 6.06
C ILE A 145 -12.97 -23.95 6.95
N ALA A 146 -13.56 -25.00 6.39
CA ALA A 146 -13.49 -26.34 6.95
C ALA A 146 -13.12 -27.35 5.87
N ALA A 147 -12.42 -28.41 6.21
CA ALA A 147 -12.02 -29.43 5.26
C ALA A 147 -11.76 -30.78 5.93
N ARG A 148 -11.78 -31.86 5.14
CA ARG A 148 -11.25 -33.15 5.57
C ARG A 148 -9.73 -33.10 5.67
N LYS A 149 -9.19 -33.63 6.77
CA LYS A 149 -7.76 -33.69 7.06
C LYS A 149 -7.00 -34.43 5.95
N SER A 150 -7.59 -35.48 5.39
CA SER A 150 -7.01 -36.27 4.30
C SER A 150 -6.75 -35.48 3.01
N PHE A 151 -7.50 -34.41 2.76
CA PHE A 151 -7.23 -33.47 1.65
C PHE A 151 -6.18 -32.42 2.07
N LEU A 152 -6.32 -31.84 3.27
CA LEU A 152 -5.37 -30.83 3.76
C LEU A 152 -3.93 -31.36 3.85
N GLN A 153 -3.73 -32.66 4.09
CA GLN A 153 -2.41 -33.28 4.14
C GLN A 153 -1.68 -33.35 2.78
N LYS A 154 -2.42 -33.21 1.68
CA LYS A 154 -1.88 -33.34 0.31
C LYS A 154 -1.51 -32.00 -0.33
N VAL A 155 -1.89 -30.89 0.31
CA VAL A 155 -1.78 -29.55 -0.27
C VAL A 155 -0.72 -28.71 0.45
N HIS A 156 -0.24 -27.67 -0.24
CA HIS A 156 0.76 -26.78 0.32
C HIS A 156 0.09 -25.54 0.90
N PHE A 157 0.34 -25.28 2.18
CA PHE A 157 -0.12 -24.06 2.85
C PHE A 157 0.85 -22.93 2.50
N GLU A 158 0.44 -22.07 1.57
CA GLU A 158 1.15 -20.82 1.29
C GLU A 158 1.16 -19.93 2.55
N ASN A 159 2.12 -19.02 2.67
CA ASN A 159 2.20 -18.15 3.84
C ASN A 159 1.22 -16.97 3.75
N ASP A 160 0.95 -16.39 4.93
CA ASP A 160 0.20 -15.14 5.12
C ASP A 160 -1.12 -15.08 4.32
N TYR A 161 -1.29 -14.10 3.43
CA TYR A 161 -2.55 -13.89 2.72
C TYR A 161 -2.76 -14.87 1.56
N GLY A 162 -1.71 -15.55 1.12
CA GLY A 162 -1.78 -16.54 0.04
C GLY A 162 -2.47 -17.84 0.46
N VAL A 163 -2.47 -18.18 1.75
CA VAL A 163 -2.96 -19.48 2.24
C VAL A 163 -4.40 -19.76 1.82
N ASP A 164 -5.27 -18.75 1.93
CA ASP A 164 -6.71 -18.96 1.81
C ASP A 164 -7.15 -19.21 0.37
N ILE A 165 -6.54 -18.49 -0.58
CA ILE A 165 -6.75 -18.72 -2.02
C ILE A 165 -6.00 -19.96 -2.51
N GLY A 166 -4.80 -20.20 -1.99
CA GLY A 166 -3.99 -21.36 -2.34
C GLY A 166 -4.70 -22.67 -1.99
N LEU A 167 -5.30 -22.74 -0.80
CA LEU A 167 -6.11 -23.88 -0.39
C LEU A 167 -7.33 -24.09 -1.29
N LEU A 168 -8.06 -23.02 -1.64
CA LEU A 168 -9.22 -23.15 -2.55
C LEU A 168 -8.82 -23.75 -3.90
N ILE A 169 -7.72 -23.26 -4.49
CA ILE A 169 -7.21 -23.75 -5.78
C ILE A 169 -6.71 -25.19 -5.66
N ASP A 170 -5.91 -25.50 -4.64
CA ASP A 170 -5.36 -26.86 -4.47
C ASP A 170 -6.47 -27.90 -4.24
N MET A 171 -7.53 -27.54 -3.51
CA MET A 171 -8.69 -28.41 -3.29
C MET A 171 -9.42 -28.70 -4.60
N HIS A 172 -9.58 -27.68 -5.43
CA HIS A 172 -10.18 -27.82 -6.76
C HIS A 172 -9.35 -28.72 -7.67
N LEU A 173 -8.03 -28.47 -7.74
CA LEU A 173 -7.10 -29.28 -8.52
C LEU A 173 -7.01 -30.73 -8.02
N SER A 174 -7.25 -30.95 -6.73
CA SER A 174 -7.31 -32.29 -6.12
C SER A 174 -8.66 -33.00 -6.34
N GLY A 175 -9.63 -32.36 -7.00
CA GLY A 175 -10.96 -32.91 -7.25
C GLY A 175 -11.86 -32.99 -6.00
N ALA A 176 -11.59 -32.17 -4.98
CA ALA A 176 -12.43 -32.11 -3.78
C ALA A 176 -13.83 -31.58 -4.11
N ARG A 177 -14.86 -32.06 -3.41
CA ARG A 177 -16.20 -31.44 -3.48
C ARG A 177 -16.21 -30.17 -2.66
N ILE A 178 -16.38 -29.02 -3.31
CA ILE A 178 -16.27 -27.70 -2.68
C ILE A 178 -17.66 -27.08 -2.53
N LYS A 179 -17.97 -26.56 -1.34
CA LYS A 179 -19.21 -25.80 -1.08
C LYS A 179 -18.90 -24.44 -0.46
N GLU A 180 -19.61 -23.40 -0.87
CA GLU A 180 -19.57 -22.09 -0.22
C GLU A 180 -20.79 -21.94 0.72
N VAL A 181 -20.58 -21.48 1.96
CA VAL A 181 -21.63 -21.36 2.99
C VAL A 181 -21.71 -19.96 3.58
N ASN A 182 -22.92 -19.47 3.84
CA ASN A 182 -23.11 -18.18 4.48
C ASN A 182 -22.97 -18.31 6.00
N ILE A 183 -22.09 -17.52 6.60
CA ILE A 183 -21.89 -17.47 8.06
C ILE A 183 -22.50 -16.22 8.71
N GLY A 184 -23.40 -15.54 8.01
CA GLY A 184 -24.16 -14.39 8.50
C GLY A 184 -23.41 -13.06 8.32
N ARG A 185 -23.50 -12.18 9.31
CA ARG A 185 -22.90 -10.84 9.29
C ARG A 185 -21.67 -10.82 10.20
N LEU A 186 -20.52 -10.46 9.63
CA LEU A 186 -19.28 -10.25 10.37
C LEU A 186 -18.81 -8.80 10.29
N GLU A 187 -18.27 -8.29 11.39
CA GLU A 187 -17.60 -6.99 11.47
C GLU A 187 -16.11 -7.21 11.64
N ASN A 188 -15.37 -6.96 10.56
CA ASN A 188 -13.91 -6.98 10.56
C ASN A 188 -13.39 -5.57 10.29
N ALA A 189 -12.32 -5.20 10.97
CA ALA A 189 -11.63 -3.94 10.77
C ALA A 189 -11.22 -3.79 9.29
N MET A 190 -11.33 -2.57 8.75
CA MET A 190 -10.76 -2.30 7.44
C MET A 190 -9.24 -2.37 7.56
N GLN A 191 -8.64 -3.26 6.76
CA GLN A 191 -7.19 -3.35 6.64
C GLN A 191 -6.63 -2.04 6.10
N THR A 192 -5.44 -1.66 6.58
CA THR A 192 -4.72 -0.49 6.06
C THR A 192 -4.38 -0.70 4.59
N TRP A 193 -4.15 0.39 3.86
CA TRP A 193 -3.77 0.31 2.44
C TRP A 193 -2.49 -0.49 2.21
N GLU A 194 -1.51 -0.39 3.12
CA GLU A 194 -0.28 -1.19 3.12
C GLU A 194 -0.58 -2.69 3.21
N GLN A 195 -1.47 -3.08 4.14
CA GLN A 195 -1.89 -4.48 4.28
C GLN A 195 -2.68 -4.97 3.06
N LEU A 196 -3.50 -4.12 2.44
CA LEU A 196 -4.20 -4.45 1.19
C LEU A 196 -3.23 -4.65 0.01
N SER A 197 -2.16 -3.84 -0.06
CA SER A 197 -1.11 -3.97 -1.08
C SER A 197 -0.32 -5.28 -0.89
N LYS A 198 0.13 -5.56 0.34
CA LYS A 198 0.77 -6.84 0.70
C LYS A 198 -0.12 -8.03 0.34
N MET A 199 -1.39 -7.99 0.76
CA MET A 199 -2.38 -9.02 0.46
C MET A 199 -2.58 -9.21 -1.06
N SER A 200 -2.70 -8.11 -1.82
CA SER A 200 -2.82 -8.16 -3.28
C SER A 200 -1.63 -8.87 -3.93
N ARG A 201 -0.40 -8.53 -3.51
CA ARG A 201 0.84 -9.15 -4.03
C ARG A 201 0.87 -10.65 -3.77
N GLU A 202 0.61 -11.05 -2.53
CA GLU A 202 0.66 -12.45 -2.12
C GLU A 202 -0.44 -13.29 -2.77
N VAL A 203 -1.66 -12.76 -2.88
CA VAL A 203 -2.78 -13.43 -3.55
C VAL A 203 -2.47 -13.59 -5.04
N SER A 204 -2.04 -12.53 -5.75
CA SER A 204 -1.68 -12.62 -7.17
C SER A 204 -0.58 -13.65 -7.42
N ARG A 205 0.52 -13.56 -6.65
CA ARG A 205 1.65 -14.49 -6.75
C ARG A 205 1.20 -15.93 -6.53
N THR A 206 0.33 -16.15 -5.54
CA THR A 206 -0.20 -17.49 -5.25
C THR A 206 -1.01 -18.04 -6.42
N ILE A 207 -1.96 -17.28 -6.96
CA ILE A 207 -2.80 -17.74 -8.08
C ILE A 207 -1.93 -18.06 -9.31
N LEU A 208 -0.97 -17.19 -9.64
CA LEU A 208 -0.06 -17.40 -10.77
C LEU A 208 0.81 -18.65 -10.59
N LYS A 209 1.39 -18.83 -9.40
CA LYS A 209 2.18 -20.02 -9.04
C LYS A 209 1.36 -21.30 -9.17
N LYS A 210 0.09 -21.30 -8.71
CA LYS A 210 -0.78 -22.47 -8.84
C LYS A 210 -1.14 -22.79 -10.29
N ALA A 211 -1.28 -21.77 -11.14
CA ALA A 211 -1.61 -21.94 -12.54
C ALA A 211 -0.49 -22.68 -13.34
N GLU A 212 0.76 -22.67 -12.86
CA GLU A 212 1.86 -23.44 -13.47
C GLU A 212 1.61 -24.95 -13.48
N SER A 213 0.79 -25.46 -12.56
CA SER A 213 0.55 -26.89 -12.38
C SER A 213 -0.57 -27.48 -13.26
N ILE A 214 -1.27 -26.65 -14.04
CA ILE A 214 -2.37 -27.09 -14.90
C ILE A 214 -1.81 -27.91 -16.08
N PRO A 215 -2.20 -29.19 -16.29
CA PRO A 215 -1.75 -29.97 -17.45
C PRO A 215 -2.36 -29.40 -18.74
N ILE A 216 -1.52 -28.89 -19.64
CA ILE A 216 -1.94 -28.16 -20.85
C ILE A 216 -1.97 -29.11 -22.06
N GLN A 217 -3.12 -29.25 -22.72
CA GLN A 217 -3.29 -30.14 -23.87
C GLN A 217 -2.95 -29.52 -25.24
N ASN A 218 -2.70 -28.19 -25.34
CA ASN A 218 -2.51 -27.50 -26.63
C ASN A 218 -1.35 -26.46 -26.62
N LEU A 219 -0.38 -26.63 -27.54
CA LEU A 219 0.85 -25.83 -27.68
C LEU A 219 0.62 -24.41 -28.22
N GLU A 220 -0.41 -24.16 -29.03
CA GLU A 220 -0.73 -22.79 -29.49
C GLU A 220 -1.38 -21.95 -28.39
N THR A 221 -2.20 -22.60 -27.56
CA THR A 221 -2.76 -21.98 -26.35
C THR A 221 -1.65 -21.66 -25.34
N LEU A 222 -0.57 -22.45 -25.30
CA LEU A 222 0.61 -22.28 -24.45
C LEU A 222 1.36 -20.97 -24.75
N GLY A 223 1.57 -20.65 -26.02
CA GLY A 223 2.22 -19.39 -26.41
C GLY A 223 1.40 -18.17 -26.00
N ASN A 224 0.10 -18.18 -26.28
CA ASN A 224 -0.78 -17.06 -25.98
C ASN A 224 -0.99 -16.87 -24.48
N ILE A 225 -1.21 -17.95 -23.71
CA ILE A 225 -1.37 -17.87 -22.26
C ILE A 225 -0.06 -17.45 -21.59
N ASN A 226 1.10 -17.99 -21.99
CA ASN A 226 2.37 -17.59 -21.39
C ASN A 226 2.71 -16.13 -21.68
N ILE A 227 2.47 -15.65 -22.91
CA ILE A 227 2.67 -14.22 -23.25
C ILE A 227 1.71 -13.35 -22.44
N ILE A 228 0.41 -13.70 -22.37
CA ILE A 228 -0.56 -12.93 -21.58
C ILE A 228 -0.19 -12.97 -20.09
N ARG A 229 0.28 -14.12 -19.58
CA ARG A 229 0.72 -14.30 -18.19
C ARG A 229 1.95 -13.46 -17.88
N GLU A 230 3.00 -13.54 -18.69
CA GLU A 230 4.23 -12.75 -18.51
C GLU A 230 3.94 -11.25 -18.63
N GLN A 231 3.08 -10.84 -19.57
CA GLN A 231 2.67 -9.44 -19.72
C GLN A 231 1.80 -8.98 -18.54
N MET A 232 0.92 -9.82 -18.01
CA MET A 232 0.14 -9.53 -16.81
C MET A 232 1.01 -9.50 -15.58
N GLU A 233 1.93 -10.45 -15.40
CA GLU A 233 2.88 -10.50 -14.31
C GLU A 233 3.80 -9.27 -14.35
N TYR A 234 4.32 -8.90 -15.51
CA TYR A 234 5.06 -7.67 -15.71
C TYR A 234 4.21 -6.45 -15.37
N SER A 235 2.99 -6.32 -15.90
CA SER A 235 2.11 -5.17 -15.63
C SER A 235 1.67 -5.09 -14.16
N ILE A 236 1.46 -6.23 -13.50
CA ILE A 236 1.09 -6.34 -12.10
C ILE A 236 2.29 -6.00 -11.23
N LEU A 237 3.47 -6.58 -11.48
CA LEU A 237 4.72 -6.27 -10.76
C LEU A 237 5.14 -4.81 -10.99
N GLU A 238 5.00 -4.28 -12.20
CA GLU A 238 5.28 -2.88 -12.55
C GLU A 238 4.28 -1.93 -11.85
N SER A 239 3.00 -2.28 -11.76
CA SER A 239 2.02 -1.48 -11.01
C SER A 239 2.18 -1.61 -9.48
N ILE A 240 2.76 -2.72 -9.02
CA ILE A 240 3.10 -3.01 -7.62
C ILE A 240 4.35 -2.24 -7.16
N ASP A 241 5.37 -2.12 -8.01
CA ASP A 241 6.58 -1.29 -7.80
C ASP A 241 6.25 0.21 -7.81
N LYS A 242 5.13 0.59 -8.46
CA LYS A 242 4.65 1.98 -8.55
C LYS A 242 3.80 2.46 -7.36
N LEU A 243 3.61 1.66 -6.32
CA LEU A 243 2.68 1.95 -5.21
C LEU A 243 3.35 2.33 -3.88
N GLU A 244 4.29 3.26 -3.93
CA GLU A 244 4.55 4.18 -2.81
C GLU A 244 4.70 5.59 -3.37
N LYS A 245 3.57 6.30 -3.53
CA LYS A 245 3.59 7.68 -3.99
C LYS A 245 3.76 8.60 -2.78
N MET A 246 4.77 9.46 -2.82
CA MET A 246 5.09 10.37 -1.73
C MET A 246 4.80 11.80 -2.16
N VAL A 247 4.22 12.61 -1.26
CA VAL A 247 4.17 14.07 -1.44
C VAL A 247 5.02 14.71 -0.37
N ILE A 248 6.05 15.44 -0.79
CA ILE A 248 6.95 16.19 0.08
C ILE A 248 6.65 17.67 -0.09
N PHE A 249 6.31 18.36 1.00
CA PHE A 249 6.12 19.80 1.00
C PHE A 249 7.30 20.49 1.65
N ASN A 250 7.83 21.53 1.03
CA ASN A 250 8.70 22.47 1.72
C ASN A 250 7.92 23.10 2.88
N LEU A 251 8.52 23.20 4.07
CA LEU A 251 7.81 23.75 5.22
C LEU A 251 7.76 25.28 5.14
N ASP A 252 8.90 25.91 4.97
CA ASP A 252 9.05 27.36 4.91
C ASP A 252 8.50 27.90 3.59
N GLU A 253 7.77 29.01 3.66
CA GLU A 253 7.22 29.74 2.51
C GLU A 253 6.28 28.94 1.58
N THR A 254 5.97 27.68 1.92
CA THR A 254 5.02 26.81 1.22
C THR A 254 3.92 26.29 2.15
N VAL A 255 4.27 25.70 3.30
CA VAL A 255 3.28 25.30 4.32
C VAL A 255 3.08 26.41 5.33
N PHE A 256 4.17 26.97 5.84
CA PHE A 256 4.20 28.30 6.42
C PHE A 256 4.13 29.33 5.30
N THR A 257 3.40 30.43 5.50
CA THR A 257 3.39 31.51 4.52
C THR A 257 4.70 32.32 4.52
N GLN A 258 5.56 32.12 5.52
CA GLN A 258 6.79 32.88 5.75
C GLN A 258 7.91 31.94 6.23
N ASN A 259 9.14 32.46 6.25
CA ASN A 259 10.31 31.74 6.74
C ASN A 259 10.32 31.69 8.27
N TYR A 260 10.34 30.49 8.85
CA TYR A 260 10.34 30.30 10.31
C TYR A 260 11.60 30.88 10.95
N THR A 261 12.78 30.66 10.35
CA THR A 261 14.06 31.10 10.93
C THR A 261 14.13 32.61 11.04
N TYR A 262 13.63 33.33 10.03
CA TYR A 262 13.53 34.78 10.07
C TYR A 262 12.55 35.26 11.16
N LEU A 263 11.34 34.69 11.22
CA LEU A 263 10.36 35.08 12.25
C LEU A 263 10.82 34.75 13.68
N ALA A 264 11.50 33.62 13.88
CA ALA A 264 12.14 33.30 15.15
C ALA A 264 13.23 34.33 15.49
N ALA A 265 14.04 34.75 14.53
CA ALA A 265 15.03 35.79 14.78
C ALA A 265 14.38 37.13 15.17
N VAL A 266 13.28 37.52 14.53
CA VAL A 266 12.53 38.73 14.94
C VAL A 266 11.96 38.58 16.34
N ALA A 267 11.28 37.46 16.64
CA ALA A 267 10.66 37.20 17.94
C ALA A 267 11.68 37.18 19.10
N PHE A 268 12.92 36.80 18.82
CA PHE A 268 14.00 36.76 19.81
C PHE A 268 14.99 37.92 19.72
N GLU A 269 14.64 39.00 19.01
CA GLU A 269 15.46 40.21 18.86
C GLU A 269 16.86 39.93 18.26
N GLN A 270 16.93 38.98 17.34
CA GLN A 270 18.13 38.55 16.61
C GLN A 270 18.10 38.87 15.11
N GLU A 271 17.14 39.68 14.65
CA GLU A 271 16.96 39.99 13.22
C GLU A 271 18.24 40.53 12.57
N GLU A 272 18.86 41.56 13.15
CA GLU A 272 20.10 42.15 12.60
C GLU A 272 21.23 41.12 12.51
N SER A 273 21.33 40.24 13.50
CA SER A 273 22.35 39.19 13.54
C SER A 273 22.11 38.12 12.46
N LEU A 274 20.85 37.75 12.22
CA LEU A 274 20.50 36.83 11.14
C LEU A 274 20.82 37.44 9.77
N VAL A 275 20.48 38.72 9.55
CA VAL A 275 20.81 39.42 8.30
C VAL A 275 22.32 39.45 8.07
N GLN A 276 23.12 39.68 9.12
CA GLN A 276 24.59 39.61 9.02
C GLN A 276 25.06 38.21 8.62
N VAL A 277 24.49 37.14 9.20
CA VAL A 277 24.82 35.76 8.82
C VAL A 277 24.54 35.51 7.34
N LEU A 278 23.38 35.91 6.84
CA LEU A 278 22.98 35.71 5.44
C LEU A 278 23.86 36.49 4.45
N GLN A 279 24.36 37.67 4.84
CA GLN A 279 25.23 38.49 3.98
C GLN A 279 26.69 38.03 3.97
N HIS A 280 27.20 37.50 5.09
CA HIS A 280 28.62 37.19 5.25
C HIS A 280 28.98 35.76 4.85
N TYR A 281 28.03 34.83 4.87
CA TYR A 281 28.29 33.41 4.60
C TYR A 281 27.58 32.94 3.33
N PRO A 282 28.33 32.50 2.30
CA PRO A 282 27.73 32.04 1.06
C PRO A 282 27.34 30.55 1.10
N ASP A 283 27.85 29.76 2.06
CA ASP A 283 27.60 28.32 2.10
C ASP A 283 26.40 27.95 3.02
N PRO A 284 25.47 27.09 2.57
CA PRO A 284 24.27 26.74 3.33
C PRO A 284 24.54 26.17 4.72
N MET A 285 25.60 25.36 4.87
CA MET A 285 25.93 24.76 6.17
C MET A 285 26.30 25.79 7.23
N SER A 286 27.13 26.77 6.86
CA SER A 286 27.49 27.88 7.75
C SER A 286 26.28 28.71 8.10
N ILE A 287 25.38 28.99 7.14
CA ILE A 287 24.14 29.72 7.40
C ILE A 287 23.29 28.96 8.43
N ILE A 288 23.03 27.66 8.21
CA ILE A 288 22.22 26.83 9.13
C ILE A 288 22.83 26.80 10.53
N ARG A 289 24.14 26.55 10.63
CA ARG A 289 24.85 26.48 11.93
C ARG A 289 24.85 27.79 12.68
N ARG A 290 25.08 28.91 11.98
CA ARG A 290 25.14 30.23 12.62
C ARG A 290 23.76 30.76 12.96
N SER A 291 22.75 30.48 12.15
CA SER A 291 21.36 30.79 12.48
C SER A 291 20.90 30.03 13.71
N ALA A 292 21.29 28.75 13.84
CA ALA A 292 21.00 27.96 15.05
C ALA A 292 21.61 28.57 16.32
N ALA A 293 22.83 29.12 16.24
CA ALA A 293 23.51 29.73 17.37
C ALA A 293 22.78 30.96 17.93
N LEU A 294 22.03 31.70 17.09
CA LEU A 294 21.24 32.85 17.51
C LEU A 294 20.11 32.46 18.49
N PHE A 295 19.69 31.20 18.48
CA PHE A 295 18.62 30.70 19.34
C PHE A 295 19.14 30.01 20.61
N GLN A 296 20.44 30.08 20.89
CA GLN A 296 21.02 29.55 22.12
C GLN A 296 20.31 30.14 23.35
N GLY A 297 19.92 29.27 24.28
CA GLY A 297 19.24 29.64 25.52
C GLY A 297 17.72 29.73 25.40
N ARG A 298 17.13 29.63 24.19
CA ARG A 298 15.67 29.59 24.01
C ARG A 298 15.12 28.22 24.34
N ASN A 299 14.02 28.18 25.07
CA ASN A 299 13.37 26.92 25.42
C ASN A 299 12.47 26.43 24.28
N LEU A 300 12.17 25.13 24.29
CA LEU A 300 11.37 24.49 23.26
C LEU A 300 9.99 25.12 23.11
N ALA A 301 9.33 25.52 24.20
CA ALA A 301 8.00 26.11 24.13
C ALA A 301 8.02 27.46 23.38
N GLU A 302 9.01 28.33 23.66
CA GLU A 302 9.20 29.59 22.92
C GLU A 302 9.37 29.34 21.41
N LEU A 303 10.18 28.34 21.03
CA LEU A 303 10.39 27.98 19.62
C LEU A 303 9.10 27.49 18.94
N LEU A 304 8.29 26.68 19.65
CA LEU A 304 7.04 26.17 19.12
C LEU A 304 5.94 27.24 19.07
N GLU A 305 5.93 28.19 20.01
CA GLU A 305 5.01 29.31 20.03
C GLU A 305 5.20 30.20 18.79
N VAL A 306 6.46 30.51 18.44
CA VAL A 306 6.76 31.19 17.17
C VAL A 306 6.18 30.42 15.98
N ALA A 307 6.38 29.11 15.92
CA ALA A 307 5.86 28.28 14.83
C ALA A 307 4.31 28.27 14.78
N ASP A 308 3.64 28.36 15.92
CA ASP A 308 2.19 28.38 16.02
C ASP A 308 1.58 29.72 15.58
N ASP A 309 2.32 30.81 15.72
CA ASP A 309 1.94 32.17 15.30
C ASP A 309 2.10 32.41 13.79
N ILE A 310 2.93 31.62 13.10
CA ILE A 310 3.09 31.75 11.64
C ILE A 310 1.81 31.28 10.95
N PRO A 311 1.19 32.11 10.09
CA PRO A 311 0.08 31.67 9.26
C PRO A 311 0.49 30.49 8.38
N ILE A 312 -0.40 29.50 8.26
CA ILE A 312 -0.22 28.34 7.41
C ILE A 312 -1.08 28.46 6.15
N THR A 313 -0.67 27.78 5.10
CA THR A 313 -1.38 27.75 3.81
C THR A 313 -2.84 27.31 3.97
N PRO A 314 -3.81 28.10 3.45
CA PRO A 314 -5.26 28.01 3.70
C PRO A 314 -6.06 26.72 3.49
N ASP A 315 -5.51 25.54 3.38
CA ASP A 315 -6.29 24.28 3.25
C ASP A 315 -5.37 23.08 3.40
N ILE A 316 -4.13 23.32 3.84
CA ILE A 316 -3.06 22.32 3.87
C ILE A 316 -3.47 21.08 4.67
N ARG A 317 -4.20 21.27 5.77
CA ARG A 317 -4.75 20.16 6.58
C ARG A 317 -5.76 19.32 5.79
N HIS A 318 -6.60 19.95 4.98
CA HIS A 318 -7.56 19.25 4.11
C HIS A 318 -6.82 18.53 2.98
N VAL A 319 -5.88 19.20 2.32
CA VAL A 319 -5.06 18.64 1.24
C VAL A 319 -4.26 17.43 1.71
N ILE A 320 -3.53 17.52 2.83
CA ILE A 320 -2.79 16.38 3.42
C ILE A 320 -3.75 15.23 3.71
N ARG A 321 -4.90 15.50 4.33
CA ARG A 321 -5.90 14.46 4.63
C ARG A 321 -6.39 13.77 3.36
N GLU A 322 -6.66 14.53 2.31
CA GLU A 322 -7.19 14.02 1.05
C GLU A 322 -6.14 13.27 0.24
N LEU A 323 -4.90 13.73 0.21
CA LEU A 323 -3.76 12.99 -0.37
C LEU A 323 -3.53 11.66 0.35
N LYS A 324 -3.55 11.66 1.69
CA LYS A 324 -3.48 10.43 2.48
C LYS A 324 -4.67 9.51 2.21
N ARG A 325 -5.88 10.03 2.02
CA ARG A 325 -7.06 9.24 1.61
C ARG A 325 -6.85 8.58 0.25
N ARG A 326 -6.10 9.22 -0.65
CA ARG A 326 -5.73 8.72 -1.99
C ARG A 326 -4.52 7.78 -1.98
N GLY A 327 -3.95 7.49 -0.80
CA GLY A 327 -2.84 6.55 -0.64
C GLY A 327 -1.46 7.16 -0.82
N TYR A 328 -1.32 8.49 -0.73
CA TYR A 328 -0.02 9.14 -0.65
C TYR A 328 0.51 9.14 0.78
N ILE A 329 1.83 8.99 0.93
CA ILE A 329 2.54 9.32 2.17
C ILE A 329 2.95 10.79 2.09
N CYS A 330 2.55 11.59 3.07
CA CYS A 330 2.78 13.02 3.05
C CYS A 330 3.79 13.44 4.13
N GLY A 331 4.70 14.33 3.81
CA GLY A 331 5.63 14.84 4.81
C GLY A 331 6.28 16.15 4.47
N PHE A 332 7.02 16.67 5.43
CA PHE A 332 7.65 17.98 5.35
C PHE A 332 9.15 17.86 5.14
N ILE A 333 9.73 18.84 4.44
CA ILE A 333 11.17 19.04 4.33
C ILE A 333 11.49 20.50 4.61
N THR A 334 12.56 20.78 5.34
CA THR A 334 12.97 22.15 5.68
C THR A 334 14.46 22.21 5.99
N ASP A 335 15.06 23.37 5.72
CA ASP A 335 16.41 23.71 6.16
C ASP A 335 16.44 24.18 7.63
N GLY A 336 15.27 24.37 8.25
CA GLY A 336 15.07 24.68 9.66
C GLY A 336 15.15 23.46 10.58
N PHE A 337 14.49 23.54 11.75
CA PHE A 337 14.73 22.62 12.86
C PHE A 337 13.73 21.47 12.98
N GLU A 338 14.24 20.29 13.35
CA GLU A 338 13.48 19.04 13.55
C GLU A 338 12.38 19.15 14.60
N CYS A 339 12.58 19.92 15.67
CA CYS A 339 11.54 20.13 16.69
C CYS A 339 10.31 20.85 16.12
N VAL A 340 10.52 21.88 15.30
CA VAL A 340 9.46 22.65 14.64
C VAL A 340 8.78 21.84 13.55
N ALA A 341 9.57 21.18 12.70
CA ALA A 341 9.02 20.35 11.63
C ALA A 341 8.17 19.19 12.18
N ASN A 342 8.59 18.56 13.28
CA ASN A 342 7.80 17.51 13.95
C ASN A 342 6.55 18.06 14.64
N HIS A 343 6.62 19.25 15.24
CA HIS A 343 5.45 19.92 15.80
C HIS A 343 4.39 20.16 14.71
N MET A 344 4.81 20.70 13.56
CA MET A 344 3.91 20.92 12.43
C MET A 344 3.40 19.62 11.82
N LYS A 345 4.25 18.59 11.71
CA LYS A 345 3.85 17.23 11.29
C LYS A 345 2.68 16.72 12.12
N ASN A 346 2.81 16.80 13.45
CA ASN A 346 1.79 16.34 14.38
C ASN A 346 0.53 17.23 14.32
N LYS A 347 0.71 18.56 14.26
CA LYS A 347 -0.38 19.53 14.19
C LYS A 347 -1.23 19.35 12.93
N LEU A 348 -0.61 19.10 11.78
CA LEU A 348 -1.27 19.03 10.46
C LEU A 348 -1.63 17.60 10.02
N GLY A 349 -1.08 16.58 10.69
CA GLY A 349 -1.39 15.17 10.41
C GLY A 349 -0.57 14.55 9.28
N ALA A 350 0.65 15.06 9.04
CA ALA A 350 1.61 14.47 8.11
C ALA A 350 2.31 13.24 8.71
N ASP A 351 2.94 12.42 7.86
CA ASP A 351 3.52 11.13 8.22
C ASP A 351 5.00 11.25 8.66
N PHE A 352 5.76 12.14 8.01
CA PHE A 352 7.19 12.34 8.29
C PHE A 352 7.60 13.81 8.19
N ALA A 353 8.80 14.11 8.71
CA ALA A 353 9.45 15.40 8.57
C ALA A 353 10.97 15.21 8.47
N PHE A 354 11.59 15.86 7.48
CA PHE A 354 13.04 15.91 7.28
C PHE A 354 13.53 17.33 7.55
N ALA A 355 14.41 17.47 8.54
CA ALA A 355 14.91 18.76 8.98
C ALA A 355 16.29 18.62 9.63
N ASN A 356 16.93 19.76 9.92
CA ASN A 356 18.19 19.80 10.67
C ASN A 356 17.92 19.67 12.18
N ARG A 357 18.79 18.96 12.91
CA ARG A 357 18.57 18.69 14.34
C ARG A 357 19.22 19.76 15.20
N LEU A 358 18.43 20.68 15.74
CA LEU A 358 18.85 21.59 16.80
C LEU A 358 19.03 20.82 18.10
N HIS A 359 20.20 20.92 18.73
CA HIS A 359 20.48 20.21 19.99
C HIS A 359 19.82 20.92 21.15
N LEU A 360 18.97 20.18 21.88
CA LEU A 360 18.26 20.64 23.07
C LEU A 360 18.77 19.89 24.31
N VAL A 361 19.12 20.62 25.36
CA VAL A 361 19.47 20.06 26.68
C VAL A 361 18.50 20.62 27.70
N HIS A 362 17.81 19.75 28.44
CA HIS A 362 16.72 20.14 29.35
C HIS A 362 15.67 21.04 28.67
N SER A 363 15.34 20.72 27.41
CA SER A 363 14.41 21.49 26.58
C SER A 363 14.85 22.91 26.24
N VAL A 364 16.15 23.21 26.36
CA VAL A 364 16.75 24.51 25.99
C VAL A 364 17.74 24.32 24.85
N ALA A 365 17.66 25.20 23.84
CA ALA A 365 18.54 25.19 22.69
C ALA A 365 19.99 25.51 23.08
N THR A 366 20.89 24.65 22.65
CA THR A 366 22.34 24.80 22.86
C THR A 366 22.99 25.77 21.87
N GLY A 367 22.31 26.05 20.74
CA GLY A 367 22.87 26.77 19.60
C GLY A 367 23.60 25.87 18.59
N GLU A 368 23.79 24.58 18.90
CA GLU A 368 24.42 23.62 17.99
C GLU A 368 23.38 22.89 17.14
N VAL A 369 23.74 22.55 15.90
CA VAL A 369 22.88 21.83 14.96
C VAL A 369 23.63 20.68 14.28
N SER A 370 22.99 19.52 14.21
CA SER A 370 23.43 18.39 13.39
C SER A 370 22.68 18.37 12.08
N ILE A 371 23.43 18.36 10.98
CA ILE A 371 22.89 18.20 9.63
C ILE A 371 22.88 16.69 9.31
N PRO A 372 21.71 16.09 9.04
CA PRO A 372 21.62 14.66 8.78
C PRO A 372 22.18 14.26 7.41
N ASP A 373 22.64 13.01 7.29
CA ASP A 373 23.26 12.47 6.06
C ASP A 373 22.36 12.56 4.83
N TYR A 374 21.04 12.57 5.03
CA TYR A 374 20.08 12.71 3.94
C TYR A 374 20.11 14.09 3.25
N PHE A 375 20.72 15.11 3.86
CA PHE A 375 21.02 16.40 3.24
C PHE A 375 22.47 16.53 2.76
N LEU A 376 23.30 15.48 2.88
CA LEU A 376 24.72 15.54 2.59
C LEU A 376 25.10 14.71 1.37
N ARG A 377 25.81 15.32 0.42
CA ARG A 377 26.51 14.62 -0.66
C ARG A 377 27.97 14.43 -0.32
N GLY A 378 28.45 13.20 -0.47
CA GLY A 378 29.80 12.81 -0.08
C GLY A 378 29.89 12.44 1.40
N SER A 379 31.11 12.27 1.91
CA SER A 379 31.35 11.89 3.30
C SER A 379 32.52 12.67 3.91
N GLY A 380 32.51 12.83 5.23
CA GLY A 380 33.56 13.51 5.97
C GLY A 380 33.67 15.01 5.67
N ALA A 381 34.90 15.52 5.62
CA ALA A 381 35.16 16.96 5.45
C ALA A 381 34.79 17.53 4.08
N ALA A 382 34.49 16.67 3.10
CA ALA A 382 34.07 17.06 1.75
C ALA A 382 32.54 17.03 1.56
N ALA A 383 31.78 16.78 2.64
CA ALA A 383 30.33 16.74 2.58
C ALA A 383 29.74 18.11 2.20
N VAL A 384 28.92 18.13 1.16
CA VAL A 384 28.23 19.34 0.68
C VAL A 384 26.75 19.23 1.01
N TYR A 385 26.17 20.32 1.51
CA TYR A 385 24.74 20.41 1.74
C TYR A 385 23.99 20.44 0.41
N ASP A 386 23.06 19.51 0.24
CA ASP A 386 22.19 19.42 -0.92
C ASP A 386 20.84 18.85 -0.49
N LYS A 387 19.83 19.70 -0.44
CA LYS A 387 18.46 19.32 -0.06
C LYS A 387 17.91 18.21 -0.97
N SER A 388 18.32 18.18 -2.25
CA SER A 388 17.85 17.17 -3.22
C SER A 388 18.42 15.77 -3.01
N ASN A 389 19.49 15.64 -2.21
CA ASN A 389 20.03 14.35 -1.83
C ASN A 389 19.03 13.48 -1.06
N ILE A 390 17.98 14.08 -0.49
CA ILE A 390 16.88 13.37 0.15
C ILE A 390 16.21 12.37 -0.80
N LEU A 391 16.09 12.68 -2.10
CA LEU A 391 15.45 11.80 -3.08
C LEU A 391 16.27 10.52 -3.28
N LYS A 392 17.60 10.66 -3.30
CA LYS A 392 18.53 9.52 -3.34
C LYS A 392 18.41 8.69 -2.06
N TYR A 393 18.44 9.35 -0.89
CA TYR A 393 18.30 8.67 0.40
C TYR A 393 16.96 7.92 0.52
N ILE A 394 15.87 8.50 0.05
CA ILE A 394 14.55 7.87 0.05
C ILE A 394 14.52 6.64 -0.87
N SER A 395 15.13 6.73 -2.05
CA SER A 395 15.24 5.59 -2.97
C SER A 395 16.07 4.45 -2.38
N GLU A 396 17.20 4.76 -1.75
CA GLU A 396 18.08 3.75 -1.15
C GLU A 396 17.48 3.11 0.11
N LYS A 397 16.85 3.89 0.98
CA LYS A 397 16.39 3.44 2.29
C LYS A 397 14.95 2.94 2.31
N TYR A 398 14.07 3.57 1.53
CA TYR A 398 12.64 3.26 1.50
C TYR A 398 12.20 2.65 0.16
N HIS A 399 13.10 2.47 -0.80
CA HIS A 399 12.80 1.88 -2.12
C HIS A 399 11.75 2.65 -2.93
N ILE A 400 11.54 3.93 -2.61
CA ILE A 400 10.65 4.82 -3.36
C ILE A 400 11.48 5.56 -4.40
N GLN A 401 11.20 5.28 -5.68
CA GLN A 401 11.90 5.94 -6.78
C GLN A 401 11.49 7.41 -6.89
N PRO A 402 12.41 8.33 -7.27
CA PRO A 402 12.10 9.76 -7.42
C PRO A 402 10.89 10.04 -8.32
N GLN A 403 10.64 9.21 -9.34
CA GLN A 403 9.49 9.36 -10.24
C GLN A 403 8.12 9.19 -9.54
N ASN A 404 8.11 8.60 -8.34
CA ASN A 404 6.91 8.44 -7.50
C ASN A 404 6.77 9.55 -6.44
N VAL A 405 7.65 10.56 -6.46
CA VAL A 405 7.63 11.69 -5.52
C VAL A 405 7.04 12.92 -6.21
N ILE A 406 6.03 13.53 -5.59
CA ILE A 406 5.57 14.88 -5.89
C ILE A 406 6.24 15.81 -4.89
N TYR A 407 7.00 16.79 -5.38
CA TYR A 407 7.57 17.83 -4.55
C TYR A 407 6.79 19.13 -4.70
N VAL A 408 6.50 19.79 -3.59
CA VAL A 408 5.81 21.09 -3.56
C VAL A 408 6.70 22.10 -2.84
N GLY A 409 7.09 23.15 -3.55
CA GLY A 409 7.97 24.21 -3.04
C GLY A 409 7.79 25.51 -3.81
N ASN A 410 8.54 26.55 -3.45
CA ASN A 410 8.30 27.91 -3.96
C ASN A 410 9.59 28.73 -4.22
N GLY A 411 10.73 28.30 -3.64
CA GLY A 411 11.91 29.13 -3.48
C GLY A 411 13.04 28.87 -4.48
N GLU A 412 14.04 29.76 -4.49
CA GLU A 412 15.28 29.58 -5.27
C GLU A 412 16.00 28.26 -4.90
N SER A 413 16.04 27.93 -3.60
CA SER A 413 16.65 26.71 -3.05
C SER A 413 15.92 25.42 -3.42
N ASP A 414 14.69 25.53 -3.94
CA ASP A 414 13.84 24.40 -4.32
C ASP A 414 14.07 23.95 -5.77
N SER A 415 14.74 24.76 -6.59
CA SER A 415 14.86 24.55 -8.04
C SER A 415 15.32 23.13 -8.41
N LYS A 416 16.31 22.61 -7.69
CA LYS A 416 16.84 21.26 -7.93
C LYS A 416 15.88 20.16 -7.47
N MET A 417 15.19 20.35 -6.35
CA MET A 417 14.16 19.42 -5.87
C MET A 417 12.96 19.38 -6.83
N LEU A 418 12.53 20.54 -7.33
CA LEU A 418 11.47 20.66 -8.33
C LEU A 418 11.84 19.93 -9.62
N GLN A 419 13.10 19.99 -10.05
CA GLN A 419 13.58 19.34 -11.27
C GLN A 419 13.80 17.82 -11.12
N GLU A 420 14.29 17.35 -9.96
CA GLU A 420 14.67 15.95 -9.76
C GLU A 420 13.52 15.05 -9.29
N ALA A 421 12.44 15.63 -8.74
CA ALA A 421 11.23 14.90 -8.36
C ALA A 421 10.46 14.39 -9.60
N GLY A 422 9.59 13.40 -9.39
CA GLY A 422 8.72 12.87 -10.46
C GLY A 422 7.71 13.89 -10.97
N ILE A 423 7.19 14.72 -10.07
CA ILE A 423 6.42 15.92 -10.40
C ILE A 423 6.87 17.05 -9.47
N GLY A 424 7.51 18.07 -10.01
CA GLY A 424 7.79 19.33 -9.32
C GLY A 424 6.63 20.31 -9.43
N VAL A 425 6.09 20.75 -8.29
CA VAL A 425 5.00 21.73 -8.22
C VAL A 425 5.51 23.01 -7.56
N ALA A 426 5.61 24.07 -8.35
CA ALA A 426 5.87 25.41 -7.85
C ALA A 426 4.57 26.00 -7.28
N TYR A 427 4.48 26.12 -5.97
CA TYR A 427 3.34 26.72 -5.27
C TYR A 427 3.64 28.19 -4.96
N HIS A 428 2.84 29.09 -5.52
CA HIS A 428 3.00 30.55 -5.43
C HIS A 428 4.47 31.01 -5.58
N PRO A 429 5.14 30.65 -6.70
CA PRO A 429 6.57 30.85 -6.83
C PRO A 429 6.93 32.34 -6.72
N GLN A 430 7.81 32.65 -5.77
CA GLN A 430 8.31 34.02 -5.57
C GLN A 430 9.49 34.34 -6.49
N TYR A 431 10.11 33.30 -7.06
CA TYR A 431 11.30 33.37 -7.89
C TYR A 431 11.05 32.79 -9.28
N VAL A 432 11.64 33.41 -10.30
CA VAL A 432 11.46 33.01 -11.71
C VAL A 432 12.01 31.59 -11.94
N GLU A 433 13.11 31.26 -11.26
CA GLU A 433 13.81 29.99 -11.32
C GLU A 433 12.86 28.83 -10.96
N ALA A 434 12.16 28.92 -9.82
CA ALA A 434 11.20 27.90 -9.38
C ALA A 434 10.06 27.70 -10.39
N ALA A 435 9.52 28.78 -10.96
CA ALA A 435 8.48 28.72 -11.96
C ALA A 435 8.96 28.13 -13.30
N THR A 436 10.23 28.34 -13.66
CA THR A 436 10.78 27.85 -14.94
C THR A 436 11.14 26.38 -14.93
N VAL A 437 11.52 25.82 -13.78
CA VAL A 437 11.96 24.41 -13.67
C VAL A 437 10.86 23.44 -13.23
N ALA A 438 9.74 23.94 -12.68
CA ALA A 438 8.65 23.11 -12.21
C ALA A 438 7.78 22.54 -13.35
N ASP A 439 7.27 21.32 -13.17
CA ASP A 439 6.33 20.68 -14.11
C ASP A 439 4.93 21.31 -14.05
N LYS A 440 4.56 21.83 -12.89
CA LYS A 440 3.27 22.46 -12.60
C LYS A 440 3.45 23.69 -11.73
N ILE A 441 2.56 24.65 -11.92
CA ILE A 441 2.51 25.87 -11.13
C ILE A 441 1.10 25.99 -10.53
N ILE A 442 1.03 26.31 -9.24
CA ILE A 442 -0.19 26.67 -8.54
C ILE A 442 -0.03 28.11 -8.06
N GLU A 443 -0.74 29.06 -8.67
CA GLU A 443 -0.69 30.48 -8.27
C GLU A 443 -1.72 30.82 -7.17
N ASP A 444 -2.72 29.95 -6.99
CA ASP A 444 -3.79 30.13 -6.01
C ASP A 444 -3.28 30.21 -4.57
N VAL A 445 -3.97 30.99 -3.74
CA VAL A 445 -3.72 31.05 -2.30
C VAL A 445 -4.06 29.72 -1.61
N CYS A 446 -4.91 28.88 -2.21
CA CYS A 446 -5.24 27.55 -1.71
C CYS A 446 -4.39 26.48 -2.42
N MET A 447 -4.03 25.41 -1.71
CA MET A 447 -3.25 24.29 -2.25
C MET A 447 -4.14 23.18 -2.82
N ALA A 448 -5.47 23.30 -2.75
CA ALA A 448 -6.42 22.35 -3.33
C ALA A 448 -6.13 21.93 -4.80
N PRO A 449 -5.65 22.80 -5.72
CA PRO A 449 -5.31 22.38 -7.09
C PRO A 449 -4.24 21.29 -7.15
N LEU A 450 -3.43 21.12 -6.10
CA LEU A 450 -2.50 20.01 -5.96
C LEU A 450 -3.20 18.66 -6.05
N LEU A 451 -4.47 18.57 -5.62
CA LEU A 451 -5.26 17.35 -5.70
C LEU A 451 -5.56 16.96 -7.15
N ASP A 452 -5.63 17.90 -8.08
CA ASP A 452 -5.84 17.58 -9.51
C ASP A 452 -4.54 17.08 -10.17
N ILE A 453 -3.40 17.55 -9.66
CA ILE A 453 -2.06 17.09 -10.07
C ILE A 453 -1.76 15.71 -9.48
N ALA A 454 -2.05 15.53 -8.20
CA ALA A 454 -1.97 14.27 -7.48
C ALA A 454 -3.18 13.39 -7.80
N VAL A 455 -3.27 13.00 -9.08
CA VAL A 455 -4.34 12.15 -9.58
C VAL A 455 -4.36 10.87 -8.76
N ALA A 456 -5.54 10.52 -8.26
CA ALA A 456 -5.78 9.21 -7.67
C ALA A 456 -5.38 8.14 -8.69
N SER A 457 -4.76 7.04 -8.27
CA SER A 457 -4.68 5.84 -9.11
C SER A 457 -6.10 5.54 -9.61
N GLN A 458 -6.33 5.62 -10.93
CA GLN A 458 -7.67 5.78 -11.53
C GLN A 458 -8.79 5.07 -10.76
N GLU A 459 -9.75 5.82 -10.20
CA GLU A 459 -11.11 5.32 -10.17
C GLU A 459 -11.53 5.16 -11.63
N LYS A 460 -11.71 3.91 -12.09
CA LYS A 460 -12.27 3.65 -13.41
C LYS A 460 -13.61 4.37 -13.50
N ASN A 461 -13.71 5.30 -14.45
CA ASN A 461 -14.96 5.86 -14.92
C ASN A 461 -15.99 4.74 -15.07
N ILE A 462 -17.01 4.76 -14.23
CA ILE A 462 -18.18 3.90 -14.39
C ILE A 462 -18.86 4.36 -15.68
N ILE A 463 -18.59 3.66 -16.79
CA ILE A 463 -19.38 3.78 -18.00
C ILE A 463 -20.79 3.38 -17.61
N ARG A 464 -21.68 4.35 -17.39
CA ARG A 464 -23.10 4.11 -17.22
C ARG A 464 -23.65 3.67 -18.56
N TRP A 465 -23.84 2.37 -18.71
CA TRP A 465 -24.59 1.81 -19.84
C TRP A 465 -26.04 2.32 -19.78
N PRO A 466 -26.61 2.79 -20.90
CA PRO A 466 -27.99 3.23 -20.93
C PRO A 466 -28.91 2.04 -20.60
N THR A 467 -29.92 2.29 -19.78
CA THR A 467 -30.90 1.26 -19.41
C THR A 467 -31.72 0.83 -20.62
N LYS A 468 -32.28 -0.39 -20.61
CA LYS A 468 -33.13 -0.95 -21.70
C LYS A 468 -34.25 -0.02 -22.19
N LYS A 469 -34.65 0.97 -21.40
CA LYS A 469 -35.64 1.99 -21.76
C LYS A 469 -35.09 3.10 -22.67
N GLN A 470 -33.79 3.40 -22.61
CA GLN A 470 -33.11 4.44 -23.42
C GLN A 470 -32.65 3.93 -24.80
N VAL A 471 -32.46 2.61 -24.96
CA VAL A 471 -32.04 2.00 -26.24
C VAL A 471 -33.20 1.93 -27.26
N ARG A 472 -34.45 2.13 -26.83
CA ARG A 472 -35.63 2.01 -27.71
C ARG A 472 -35.88 3.20 -28.64
N ASN A 473 -35.16 4.31 -28.45
CA ASN A 473 -35.34 5.56 -29.21
C ASN A 473 -34.12 5.99 -30.03
N ILE A 474 -33.10 5.14 -30.17
CA ILE A 474 -31.93 5.48 -30.98
C ILE A 474 -32.16 5.00 -32.42
N GLY A 475 -32.45 5.94 -33.31
CA GLY A 475 -32.65 5.69 -34.73
C GLY A 475 -31.39 5.16 -35.44
N LEU A 476 -31.62 4.47 -36.56
CA LEU A 476 -30.65 3.75 -37.42
C LEU A 476 -29.37 4.53 -37.82
N GLY A 477 -29.28 5.83 -37.62
CA GLY A 477 -28.11 6.65 -37.95
C GLY A 477 -26.89 6.48 -37.04
N SER A 478 -27.03 5.90 -35.84
CA SER A 478 -25.93 5.76 -34.87
C SER A 478 -25.11 4.46 -35.00
N LEU A 479 -25.56 3.51 -35.83
CA LEU A 479 -24.75 2.33 -36.21
C LEU A 479 -23.58 2.69 -37.14
N ALA A 480 -23.66 3.82 -37.85
CA ALA A 480 -22.60 4.32 -38.73
C ALA A 480 -21.37 4.85 -37.96
N ALA A 481 -21.55 5.33 -36.72
CA ALA A 481 -20.46 5.85 -35.87
C ALA A 481 -19.57 4.72 -35.29
N LEU A 482 -20.14 3.53 -35.05
CA LEU A 482 -19.38 2.37 -34.60
C LEU A 482 -18.59 1.71 -35.75
N ALA A 483 -19.13 1.76 -36.97
CA ALA A 483 -18.43 1.26 -38.16
C ALA A 483 -17.23 2.15 -38.55
N THR A 484 -17.32 3.47 -38.34
CA THR A 484 -16.22 4.41 -38.64
C THR A 484 -15.05 4.28 -37.68
N ALA A 485 -15.30 4.01 -36.39
CA ALA A 485 -14.23 3.72 -35.42
C ALA A 485 -13.48 2.42 -35.75
N GLY A 486 -14.19 1.39 -36.23
CA GLY A 486 -13.59 0.13 -36.70
C GLY A 486 -12.75 0.29 -37.97
N LEU A 487 -13.19 1.14 -38.90
CA LEU A 487 -12.47 1.45 -40.15
C LEU A 487 -11.19 2.27 -39.90
N ILE A 488 -11.22 3.24 -38.98
CA ILE A 488 -10.04 4.02 -38.59
C ILE A 488 -8.98 3.12 -37.93
N TYR A 489 -9.41 2.16 -37.10
CA TYR A 489 -8.51 1.18 -36.49
C TYR A 489 -7.86 0.24 -37.51
N LEU A 490 -8.60 -0.19 -38.54
CA LEU A 490 -8.08 -1.03 -39.62
C LEU A 490 -7.14 -0.27 -40.58
N ALA A 491 -7.43 1.00 -40.88
CA ALA A 491 -6.57 1.85 -41.70
C ALA A 491 -5.23 2.16 -41.01
N ALA A 492 -5.25 2.44 -39.69
CA ALA A 492 -4.04 2.63 -38.89
C ALA A 492 -3.14 1.37 -38.85
N ARG A 493 -3.73 0.18 -38.98
CA ARG A 493 -3.02 -1.10 -39.01
C ARG A 493 -2.39 -1.41 -40.37
N GLN A 494 -2.96 -0.93 -41.48
CA GLN A 494 -2.37 -1.11 -42.82
C GLN A 494 -1.20 -0.13 -43.08
N VAL A 495 -1.29 1.11 -42.60
CA VAL A 495 -0.19 2.10 -42.72
C VAL A 495 1.06 1.66 -41.95
N ARG A 496 0.88 0.93 -40.83
CA ARG A 496 2.00 0.35 -40.05
C ARG A 496 2.73 -0.80 -40.75
N LYS A 497 2.07 -1.50 -41.70
CA LYS A 497 2.70 -2.55 -42.51
C LYS A 497 3.45 -2.02 -43.73
N ALA A 498 3.21 -0.77 -44.15
CA ALA A 498 3.84 -0.17 -45.32
C ALA A 498 5.20 0.51 -45.03
N PHE A 499 5.64 0.55 -43.76
CA PHE A 499 6.86 1.24 -43.31
C PHE A 499 7.89 0.32 -42.62
N GLN A 500 7.94 -0.96 -42.99
CA GLN A 500 9.09 -1.82 -42.73
C GLN A 500 9.81 -2.14 -44.05
N PRO A 501 11.11 -1.86 -44.19
CA PRO A 501 11.87 -2.27 -45.36
C PRO A 501 12.17 -3.78 -45.29
N ASP A 502 11.71 -4.52 -46.30
CA ASP A 502 12.24 -5.86 -46.62
C ASP A 502 13.58 -5.72 -47.33
N HIS A 503 14.56 -6.54 -46.95
CA HIS A 503 15.34 -7.32 -47.91
C HIS A 503 16.07 -8.49 -47.23
N ASP A 504 15.58 -9.68 -47.55
CA ASP A 504 16.16 -11.02 -47.34
C ASP A 504 17.28 -11.35 -48.34
N GLU A 505 18.16 -12.27 -47.91
CA GLU A 505 18.88 -13.36 -48.62
C GLU A 505 19.70 -13.01 -49.90
N ASP A 506 20.88 -13.57 -50.20
CA ASP A 506 21.16 -15.00 -50.31
C ASP A 506 22.65 -15.26 -50.70
N THR A 507 23.04 -16.51 -50.46
CA THR A 507 24.20 -17.32 -50.91
C THR A 507 25.13 -16.85 -52.06
N GLN A 508 26.44 -17.04 -51.81
CA GLN A 508 27.53 -17.23 -52.76
C GLN A 508 28.31 -18.47 -52.26
N LEU A 509 28.90 -19.40 -53.03
CA LEU A 509 29.35 -19.46 -54.43
C LEU A 509 29.89 -20.88 -54.65
N LYS A 510 29.90 -21.36 -55.90
CA LYS A 510 31.03 -22.08 -56.56
C LYS A 510 30.70 -22.22 -58.06
N PRO A 511 31.69 -22.28 -58.99
CA PRO A 511 32.88 -23.14 -58.89
C PRO A 511 34.21 -22.59 -59.48
N ALA A 512 35.33 -23.03 -58.88
CA ALA A 512 36.54 -23.64 -59.47
C ALA A 512 37.52 -23.93 -58.33
#